data_AF-A0A7S3CMZ0-F1
#
_entry.id   AF-A0A7S3CMZ0-F1
#
_cell.length_a   1.000
_cell.length_b   1.000
_cell.length_c   1.000
_cell.angle_alpha   90.00
_cell.angle_beta   90.00
_cell.angle_gamma   90.00
#
_symmetry.space_group_name_H-M   'P 1'
#
loop_
_entity.id
_entity.type
_entity.pdbx_description
1 polymer ?
#
loop_
_entity_poly.entity_id
_entity_poly.type
_entity_poly.pdbx_seq_one_letter_code
_entity_poly.pdbx_strand_id
1 'polypeptide(L)'
;KYSRMLSFRQGKAMFRLWTRNTHAYALAAKLRASNATVLGRNFGTAQRDQQSLWDQQDLARKQEVRSLKQDQLQSVDRKNLQRQDKPYVKLMSEKRLDAIGSHTLLDKQWADKPLQVIKNPHKLSEVELYRALEKIVMMPEKRMKSMLKQSQFAVDDIFIKNVQERLPQFLTETLVRIAKNLLLRKDYFKDHPIWSVLEEEFFKRRNNLNNQQLASVIHSFGISGNGRKDFYEGMEDVITDSPIFIETENLHLILQGYSEVDAGSPAFYSIIVEK
;
A
#
# COMPACT_ATOMS: atom_id res chain seq x y z
N LYS A 1 28.77 -35.84 89.11
CA LYS A 1 28.49 -34.37 89.06
C LYS A 1 29.75 -33.48 88.91
N TYR A 2 30.94 -34.03 88.60
CA TYR A 2 32.18 -33.25 88.42
C TYR A 2 32.68 -33.08 86.96
N SER A 3 32.03 -33.64 85.94
CA SER A 3 32.49 -33.48 84.54
C SER A 3 32.00 -32.21 83.82
N ARG A 4 31.15 -31.37 84.43
CA ARG A 4 30.63 -30.16 83.77
C ARG A 4 31.41 -28.88 84.06
N MET A 5 32.39 -28.88 84.99
CA MET A 5 33.16 -27.67 85.31
C MET A 5 34.49 -27.52 84.55
N LEU A 6 35.00 -28.57 83.91
CA LEU A 6 36.27 -28.52 83.18
C LEU A 6 36.15 -27.99 81.74
N SER A 7 34.98 -28.12 81.09
CA SER A 7 34.79 -27.65 79.71
C SER A 7 34.65 -26.12 79.58
N PHE A 8 34.31 -25.41 80.65
CA PHE A 8 34.07 -23.97 80.58
C PHE A 8 35.36 -23.13 80.66
N ARG A 9 36.41 -23.64 81.32
CA ARG A 9 37.68 -22.91 81.46
C ARG A 9 38.55 -22.98 80.21
N GLN A 10 38.55 -24.10 79.47
CA GLN A 10 39.28 -24.21 78.21
C GLN A 10 38.67 -23.35 77.08
N GLY A 11 37.34 -23.23 77.03
CA GLY A 11 36.68 -22.39 76.02
C GLY A 11 37.03 -20.90 76.12
N LYS A 12 37.20 -20.38 77.35
CA LYS A 12 37.52 -18.95 77.56
C LYS A 12 38.93 -18.56 77.10
N ALA A 13 39.89 -19.48 77.16
CA ALA A 13 41.25 -19.24 76.68
C ALA A 13 41.31 -19.21 75.14
N MET A 14 40.65 -20.15 74.47
CA MET A 14 40.57 -20.20 73.00
C MET A 14 39.87 -18.98 72.41
N PHE A 15 38.81 -18.48 73.07
CA PHE A 15 38.09 -17.28 72.60
C PHE A 15 38.94 -16.00 72.67
N ARG A 16 39.82 -15.88 73.66
CA ARG A 16 40.75 -14.73 73.78
C ARG A 16 41.88 -14.76 72.73
N LEU A 17 42.34 -15.95 72.35
CA LEU A 17 43.32 -16.10 71.27
C LEU A 17 42.71 -15.81 69.90
N TRP A 18 41.47 -16.25 69.67
CA TRP A 18 40.75 -15.98 68.42
C TRP A 18 40.48 -14.48 68.21
N THR A 19 40.02 -13.78 69.25
CA THR A 19 39.73 -12.34 69.18
C THR A 19 40.96 -11.46 68.97
N ARG A 20 42.15 -11.88 69.43
CA ARG A 20 43.41 -11.16 69.16
C ARG A 20 43.88 -11.34 67.72
N ASN A 21 43.74 -12.53 67.15
CA ASN A 21 44.11 -12.77 65.76
C ASN A 21 43.17 -12.04 64.79
N THR A 22 41.86 -12.00 65.06
CA THR A 22 40.92 -11.27 64.18
C THR A 22 41.20 -9.77 64.13
N HIS A 23 41.64 -9.16 65.23
CA HIS A 23 42.05 -7.75 65.24
C HIS A 23 43.31 -7.48 64.40
N ALA A 24 44.30 -8.38 64.42
CA ALA A 24 45.51 -8.23 63.60
C ALA A 24 45.18 -8.33 62.09
N TYR A 25 44.31 -9.27 61.70
CA TYR A 25 43.85 -9.38 60.31
C TYR A 25 43.02 -8.18 59.86
N ALA A 26 42.17 -7.63 60.73
CA ALA A 26 41.38 -6.44 60.42
C ALA A 26 42.25 -5.19 60.18
N LEU A 27 43.36 -5.04 60.91
CA LEU A 27 44.25 -3.90 60.77
C LEU A 27 45.12 -4.00 59.50
N ALA A 28 45.58 -5.20 59.15
CA ALA A 28 46.27 -5.46 57.89
C ALA A 28 45.36 -5.24 56.66
N ALA A 29 44.07 -5.60 56.78
CA ALA A 29 43.08 -5.34 55.72
C ALA A 29 42.83 -3.85 55.51
N LYS A 30 42.75 -3.05 56.58
CA LYS A 30 42.59 -1.58 56.48
C LYS A 30 43.79 -0.90 55.83
N LEU A 31 45.02 -1.32 56.13
CA LEU A 31 46.22 -0.76 55.50
C LEU A 31 46.29 -1.07 53.99
N ARG A 32 45.94 -2.29 53.58
CA ARG A 32 45.85 -2.65 52.14
C ARG A 32 44.76 -1.87 51.41
N ALA A 33 43.61 -1.62 52.05
CA ALA A 33 42.53 -0.84 51.45
C ALA A 33 42.93 0.62 51.21
N SER A 34 43.68 1.24 52.12
CA SER A 34 44.10 2.65 51.96
C SER A 34 45.08 2.84 50.79
N ASN A 35 46.04 1.93 50.61
CA ASN A 35 47.01 2.02 49.51
C ASN A 35 46.40 1.72 48.12
N ALA A 36 45.37 0.86 48.04
CA ALA A 36 44.65 0.61 46.79
C ALA A 36 43.85 1.83 46.31
N THR A 37 43.44 2.72 47.23
CA THR A 37 42.58 3.87 46.91
C THR A 37 43.36 5.01 46.25
N VAL A 38 44.66 5.13 46.54
CA VAL A 38 45.51 6.20 45.99
C VAL A 38 45.95 5.91 44.55
N LEU A 39 46.19 4.64 44.20
CA LEU A 39 46.57 4.25 42.83
C LEU A 39 45.37 4.21 41.86
N GLY A 40 44.15 3.96 42.35
CA GLY A 40 42.95 3.91 41.51
C GLY A 40 42.42 5.28 41.03
N ARG A 41 42.70 6.38 41.75
CA ARG A 41 42.20 7.71 41.38
C ARG A 41 42.95 8.36 40.21
N ASN A 42 44.24 8.08 40.04
CA ASN A 42 45.04 8.72 38.99
C ASN A 42 44.96 7.99 37.62
N PHE A 43 44.62 6.69 37.60
CA PHE A 43 44.39 5.96 36.35
C PHE A 43 42.98 6.19 35.79
N GLY A 44 41.99 6.44 36.64
CA GLY A 44 40.60 6.63 36.22
C GLY A 44 40.33 7.95 35.48
N THR A 45 41.08 9.02 35.77
CA THR A 45 40.91 10.32 35.08
C THR A 45 41.51 10.29 33.68
N ALA A 46 42.72 9.77 33.52
CA ALA A 46 43.36 9.66 32.20
C ALA A 46 42.56 8.78 31.23
N GLN A 47 41.93 7.70 31.72
CA GLN A 47 41.10 6.83 30.88
C GLN A 47 39.76 7.48 30.52
N ARG A 48 39.17 8.29 31.42
CA ARG A 48 37.97 9.09 31.10
C ARG A 48 38.24 10.19 30.09
N ASP A 49 39.39 10.86 30.19
CA ASP A 49 39.77 11.94 29.28
C ASP A 49 40.03 11.40 27.86
N GLN A 50 40.64 10.22 27.74
CA GLN A 50 40.75 9.53 26.45
C GLN A 50 39.39 9.13 25.90
N GLN A 51 38.51 8.54 26.71
CA GLN A 51 37.17 8.15 26.26
C GLN A 51 36.35 9.35 25.77
N SER A 52 36.41 10.47 26.48
CA SER A 52 35.77 11.74 26.09
C SER A 52 36.25 12.24 24.72
N LEU A 53 37.55 12.10 24.43
CA LEU A 53 38.12 12.52 23.14
C LEU A 53 37.61 11.65 21.98
N TRP A 54 37.52 10.33 22.20
CA TRP A 54 36.96 9.39 21.22
C TRP A 54 35.48 9.68 20.94
N ASP A 55 34.69 9.93 21.99
CA ASP A 55 33.26 10.25 21.85
C ASP A 55 33.04 11.55 21.07
N GLN A 56 33.91 12.56 21.25
CA GLN A 56 33.86 13.81 20.47
C GLN A 56 34.21 13.59 18.99
N GLN A 57 35.22 12.76 18.68
CA GLN A 57 35.59 12.44 17.30
C GLN A 57 34.49 11.65 16.58
N ASP A 58 33.85 10.72 17.28
CA ASP A 58 32.73 9.94 16.73
C ASP A 58 31.49 10.82 16.49
N LEU A 59 31.23 11.79 17.36
CA LEU A 59 30.14 12.75 17.17
C LEU A 59 30.41 13.64 15.94
N ALA A 60 31.64 14.11 15.76
CA ALA A 60 32.04 14.91 14.61
C ALA A 60 31.89 14.12 13.30
N ARG A 61 32.35 12.87 13.25
CA ARG A 61 32.16 11.98 12.08
C ARG A 61 30.68 11.74 11.77
N LYS A 62 29.84 11.55 12.80
CA LYS A 62 28.39 11.37 12.61
C LYS A 62 27.72 12.62 12.05
N GLN A 63 28.18 13.82 12.44
CA GLN A 63 27.67 15.08 11.89
C GLN A 63 28.10 15.26 10.43
N GLU A 64 29.34 14.94 10.08
CA GLU A 64 29.85 15.01 8.70
C GLU A 64 29.13 14.02 7.76
N VAL A 65 28.85 12.80 8.21
CA VAL A 65 28.07 11.83 7.43
C VAL A 65 26.62 12.31 7.24
N ARG A 66 26.05 13.04 8.21
CA ARG A 66 24.70 13.62 8.09
C ARG A 66 24.66 14.76 7.08
N SER A 67 25.63 15.68 7.10
CA SER A 67 25.69 16.77 6.12
C SER A 67 25.87 16.23 4.70
N LEU A 68 26.76 15.25 4.50
CA LEU A 68 26.95 14.61 3.18
C LEU A 68 25.68 13.93 2.66
N LYS A 69 24.93 13.25 3.53
CA LYS A 69 23.63 12.65 3.15
C LYS A 69 22.59 13.71 2.80
N GLN A 70 22.56 14.83 3.52
CA GLN A 70 21.64 15.93 3.27
C GLN A 70 21.95 16.64 1.94
N ASP A 71 23.24 16.82 1.62
CA ASP A 71 23.68 17.37 0.33
C ASP A 71 23.35 16.42 -0.83
N GLN A 72 23.50 15.10 -0.64
CA GLN A 72 23.08 14.11 -1.65
C GLN A 72 21.57 14.16 -1.89
N LEU A 73 20.74 14.21 -0.84
CA LEU A 73 19.28 14.33 -0.94
C LEU A 73 18.88 15.61 -1.67
N GLN A 74 19.46 16.75 -1.32
CA GLN A 74 19.17 18.02 -2.00
C GLN A 74 19.62 18.02 -3.46
N SER A 75 20.70 17.31 -3.81
CA SER A 75 21.14 17.16 -5.20
C SER A 75 20.20 16.29 -6.05
N VAL A 76 19.56 15.28 -5.43
CA VAL A 76 18.54 14.43 -6.08
C VAL A 76 17.25 15.22 -6.28
N ASP A 77 16.81 15.97 -5.27
CA ASP A 77 15.61 16.81 -5.37
C ASP A 77 15.77 17.93 -6.39
N ARG A 78 16.96 18.58 -6.48
CA ARG A 78 17.23 19.57 -7.55
C ARG A 78 17.22 18.97 -8.96
N LYS A 79 17.70 17.73 -9.12
CA LYS A 79 17.60 17.00 -10.42
C LYS A 79 16.16 16.60 -10.76
N ASN A 80 15.33 16.35 -9.75
CA ASN A 80 13.92 16.06 -9.94
C ASN A 80 13.08 17.32 -10.20
N LEU A 81 13.38 18.46 -9.57
CA LEU A 81 12.70 19.73 -9.84
C LEU A 81 13.01 20.26 -11.26
N GLN A 82 14.24 20.13 -11.75
CA GLN A 82 14.54 20.49 -13.16
C GLN A 82 13.86 19.58 -14.21
N ARG A 83 13.20 18.50 -13.78
CA ARG A 83 12.38 17.64 -14.65
C ARG A 83 10.89 17.97 -14.60
N GLN A 84 10.43 18.86 -13.71
CA GLN A 84 8.99 19.09 -13.50
C GLN A 84 8.38 20.25 -14.32
N ASP A 85 9.18 21.10 -14.96
CA ASP A 85 8.65 22.20 -15.81
C ASP A 85 8.63 21.89 -17.32
N LYS A 86 8.54 20.61 -17.68
CA LYS A 86 8.09 20.22 -19.02
C LYS A 86 6.93 19.24 -18.84
N PRO A 87 5.72 19.50 -19.38
CA PRO A 87 4.63 18.54 -19.37
C PRO A 87 5.03 17.32 -20.22
N TYR A 88 5.72 16.38 -19.60
CA TYR A 88 6.23 15.17 -20.22
C TYR A 88 5.23 14.03 -20.02
N VAL A 89 4.00 14.25 -20.46
CA VAL A 89 3.39 13.23 -21.33
C VAL A 89 3.70 13.69 -22.75
N LYS A 90 4.96 13.51 -23.15
CA LYS A 90 5.28 13.42 -24.57
C LYS A 90 4.55 12.16 -25.02
N LEU A 91 3.30 12.33 -25.49
CA LEU A 91 2.56 11.27 -26.17
C LEU A 91 3.57 10.58 -27.08
N MET A 92 3.86 9.31 -26.80
CA MET A 92 4.59 8.52 -27.75
C MET A 92 3.82 8.64 -29.06
N SER A 93 4.47 9.09 -30.12
CA SER A 93 3.84 9.19 -31.44
C SER A 93 3.10 7.89 -31.71
N GLU A 94 1.84 7.94 -32.19
CA GLU A 94 1.00 6.74 -32.44
C GLU A 94 1.78 5.60 -33.11
N LYS A 95 2.69 5.93 -34.05
CA LYS A 95 3.59 4.98 -34.71
C LYS A 95 4.47 4.11 -33.79
N ARG A 96 4.87 4.60 -32.61
CA ARG A 96 5.66 3.84 -31.63
C ARG A 96 4.77 3.01 -30.71
N LEU A 97 3.55 3.48 -30.42
CA LEU A 97 2.57 2.68 -29.70
C LEU A 97 2.08 1.51 -30.55
N ASP A 98 1.89 1.71 -31.86
CA ASP A 98 1.59 0.65 -32.83
C ASP A 98 2.74 -0.38 -32.95
N ALA A 99 4.00 0.08 -32.92
CA ALA A 99 5.17 -0.80 -33.00
C ALA A 99 5.42 -1.64 -31.73
N ILE A 100 4.95 -1.18 -30.56
CA ILE A 100 5.07 -1.94 -29.31
C ILE A 100 3.81 -2.81 -29.08
N GLY A 101 2.64 -2.31 -29.49
CA GLY A 101 1.36 -3.03 -29.53
C GLY A 101 1.27 -4.12 -30.60
N SER A 102 2.26 -4.26 -31.49
CA SER A 102 2.33 -5.34 -32.49
C SER A 102 2.97 -6.64 -31.98
N HIS A 103 3.35 -6.74 -30.69
CA HIS A 103 4.19 -7.83 -30.20
C HIS A 103 3.49 -8.92 -29.39
N THR A 104 2.24 -8.78 -28.93
CA THR A 104 1.59 -9.90 -28.22
C THR A 104 0.94 -10.88 -29.19
N LEU A 105 0.90 -12.16 -28.81
CA LEU A 105 0.22 -13.20 -29.59
C LEU A 105 -1.25 -12.83 -29.84
N LEU A 106 -1.90 -12.25 -28.82
CA LEU A 106 -3.27 -11.75 -28.91
C LEU A 106 -3.42 -10.66 -29.97
N ASP A 107 -2.46 -9.72 -30.06
CA ASP A 107 -2.55 -8.63 -31.04
C ASP A 107 -2.51 -9.15 -32.48
N LYS A 108 -1.64 -10.13 -32.74
CA LYS A 108 -1.57 -10.82 -34.04
C LYS A 108 -2.86 -11.60 -34.32
N GLN A 109 -3.32 -12.39 -33.37
CA GLN A 109 -4.57 -13.17 -33.50
C GLN A 109 -5.79 -12.26 -33.71
N TRP A 110 -5.82 -11.10 -33.06
CA TRP A 110 -6.88 -10.11 -33.20
C TRP A 110 -6.87 -9.44 -34.58
N ALA A 111 -5.69 -9.14 -35.12
CA ALA A 111 -5.55 -8.57 -36.46
C ALA A 111 -6.00 -9.58 -37.53
N ASP A 112 -5.60 -10.84 -37.40
CA ASP A 112 -5.85 -11.88 -38.39
C ASP A 112 -7.27 -12.46 -38.30
N LYS A 113 -7.71 -12.86 -37.10
CA LYS A 113 -8.93 -13.65 -36.85
C LYS A 113 -9.63 -13.26 -35.54
N PRO A 114 -10.19 -12.04 -35.42
CA PRO A 114 -10.80 -11.55 -34.18
C PRO A 114 -11.96 -12.42 -33.70
N LEU A 115 -12.76 -12.98 -34.62
CA LEU A 115 -13.86 -13.88 -34.28
C LEU A 115 -13.38 -15.19 -33.62
N GLN A 116 -12.18 -15.67 -33.95
CA GLN A 116 -11.65 -16.89 -33.33
C GLN A 116 -11.24 -16.65 -31.88
N VAL A 117 -10.71 -15.46 -31.59
CA VAL A 117 -10.40 -15.00 -30.22
C VAL A 117 -11.69 -14.91 -29.41
N ILE A 118 -12.72 -14.27 -29.96
CA ILE A 118 -14.04 -14.09 -29.32
C ILE A 118 -14.72 -15.44 -29.04
N LYS A 119 -14.63 -16.40 -29.97
CA LYS A 119 -15.24 -17.74 -29.80
C LYS A 119 -14.52 -18.64 -28.79
N ASN A 120 -13.28 -18.32 -28.41
CA ASN A 120 -12.48 -19.15 -27.51
C ASN A 120 -11.95 -18.35 -26.31
N PRO A 121 -12.81 -17.68 -25.52
CA PRO A 121 -12.37 -16.81 -24.43
C PRO A 121 -11.67 -17.58 -23.30
N HIS A 122 -12.00 -18.86 -23.14
CA HIS A 122 -11.39 -19.77 -22.16
C HIS A 122 -9.89 -20.03 -22.40
N LYS A 123 -9.38 -19.77 -23.63
CA LYS A 123 -7.94 -19.91 -23.93
C LYS A 123 -7.14 -18.68 -23.55
N LEU A 124 -7.82 -17.58 -23.21
CA LEU A 124 -7.18 -16.31 -22.87
C LEU A 124 -6.86 -16.26 -21.38
N SER A 125 -5.66 -15.81 -21.05
CA SER A 125 -5.32 -15.39 -19.69
C SER A 125 -6.21 -14.20 -19.26
N GLU A 126 -6.25 -13.89 -17.96
CA GLU A 126 -7.01 -12.73 -17.45
C GLU A 126 -6.63 -11.43 -18.17
N VAL A 127 -5.33 -11.17 -18.31
CA VAL A 127 -4.79 -9.97 -18.97
C VAL A 127 -5.20 -9.94 -20.44
N GLU A 128 -5.17 -11.07 -21.13
CA GLU A 128 -5.60 -11.17 -22.53
C GLU A 128 -7.11 -11.03 -22.69
N LEU A 129 -7.90 -11.56 -21.75
CA LEU A 129 -9.35 -11.44 -21.75
C LEU A 129 -9.76 -9.97 -21.57
N TYR A 130 -9.13 -9.27 -20.62
CA TYR A 130 -9.31 -7.83 -20.43
C TYR A 130 -8.93 -7.04 -21.69
N ARG A 131 -7.75 -7.30 -22.28
CA ARG A 131 -7.32 -6.64 -23.51
C ARG A 131 -8.24 -6.93 -24.69
N ALA A 132 -8.76 -8.14 -24.79
CA ALA A 132 -9.73 -8.50 -25.82
C ALA A 132 -11.03 -7.72 -25.63
N LEU A 133 -11.54 -7.60 -24.39
CA LEU A 133 -12.71 -6.78 -24.07
C LEU A 133 -12.47 -5.30 -24.43
N GLU A 134 -11.33 -4.74 -24.03
CA GLU A 134 -10.93 -3.37 -24.36
C GLU A 134 -10.91 -3.16 -25.88
N LYS A 135 -10.33 -4.08 -26.64
CA LYS A 135 -10.38 -4.03 -28.10
C LYS A 135 -11.79 -4.09 -28.66
N ILE A 136 -12.67 -4.92 -28.11
CA ILE A 136 -14.10 -4.99 -28.53
C ILE A 136 -14.77 -3.64 -28.33
N VAL A 137 -14.62 -3.06 -27.14
CA VAL A 137 -15.18 -1.75 -26.78
C VAL A 137 -14.64 -0.65 -27.71
N MET A 138 -13.35 -0.66 -28.00
CA MET A 138 -12.70 0.36 -28.82
C MET A 138 -12.95 0.21 -30.33
N MET A 139 -13.52 -0.90 -30.81
CA MET A 139 -13.79 -1.09 -32.24
C MET A 139 -14.76 -0.01 -32.77
N PRO A 140 -14.60 0.47 -34.03
CA PRO A 140 -15.56 1.38 -34.65
C PRO A 140 -16.96 0.75 -34.74
N GLU A 141 -18.01 1.53 -34.49
CA GLU A 141 -19.39 1.01 -34.43
C GLU A 141 -19.82 0.27 -35.68
N LYS A 142 -19.42 0.73 -36.87
CA LYS A 142 -19.74 0.06 -38.13
C LYS A 142 -19.17 -1.37 -38.16
N ARG A 143 -17.93 -1.53 -37.69
CA ARG A 143 -17.24 -2.83 -37.60
C ARG A 143 -17.81 -3.71 -36.51
N MET A 144 -18.13 -3.13 -35.34
CA MET A 144 -18.79 -3.85 -34.26
C MET A 144 -20.17 -4.35 -34.70
N LYS A 145 -21.00 -3.48 -35.31
CA LYS A 145 -22.31 -3.84 -35.87
C LYS A 145 -22.18 -4.92 -36.96
N SER A 146 -21.17 -4.89 -37.82
CA SER A 146 -20.98 -5.97 -38.80
C SER A 146 -20.58 -7.30 -38.14
N MET A 147 -19.72 -7.26 -37.12
CA MET A 147 -19.34 -8.45 -36.36
C MET A 147 -20.51 -9.03 -35.57
N LEU A 148 -21.32 -8.18 -34.95
CA LEU A 148 -22.56 -8.58 -34.28
C LEU A 148 -23.56 -9.14 -35.28
N LYS A 149 -23.80 -8.50 -36.43
CA LYS A 149 -24.69 -9.06 -37.46
C LYS A 149 -24.25 -10.44 -37.95
N GLN A 150 -22.95 -10.69 -38.04
CA GLN A 150 -22.40 -11.97 -38.49
C GLN A 150 -22.30 -13.01 -37.37
N SER A 151 -22.25 -12.60 -36.10
CA SER A 151 -21.89 -13.48 -34.98
C SER A 151 -22.34 -12.91 -33.61
N GLN A 152 -23.55 -12.37 -33.52
CA GLN A 152 -24.07 -11.72 -32.29
C GLN A 152 -24.00 -12.68 -31.10
N PHE A 153 -24.47 -13.90 -31.30
CA PHE A 153 -24.39 -15.01 -30.34
C PHE A 153 -22.95 -15.29 -29.84
N ALA A 154 -21.93 -15.07 -30.66
CA ALA A 154 -20.55 -15.34 -30.24
C ALA A 154 -19.98 -14.25 -29.32
N VAL A 155 -20.38 -12.99 -29.53
CA VAL A 155 -19.91 -11.86 -28.71
C VAL A 155 -20.64 -11.85 -27.38
N ASP A 156 -21.98 -11.80 -27.40
CA ASP A 156 -22.76 -11.63 -26.18
C ASP A 156 -22.84 -12.93 -25.37
N ASP A 157 -23.27 -14.04 -25.98
CA ASP A 157 -23.57 -15.26 -25.22
C ASP A 157 -22.34 -16.08 -24.84
N ILE A 158 -21.24 -15.97 -25.61
CA ILE A 158 -20.02 -16.76 -25.37
C ILE A 158 -18.95 -15.89 -24.72
N PHE A 159 -18.56 -14.78 -25.36
CA PHE A 159 -17.46 -13.96 -24.86
C PHE A 159 -17.85 -13.20 -23.59
N ILE A 160 -18.95 -12.43 -23.60
CA ILE A 160 -19.33 -11.65 -22.42
C ILE A 160 -19.72 -12.56 -21.25
N LYS A 161 -20.42 -13.67 -21.51
CA LYS A 161 -20.71 -14.66 -20.47
C LYS A 161 -19.43 -15.20 -19.81
N ASN A 162 -18.40 -15.51 -20.60
CA ASN A 162 -17.13 -15.97 -20.03
C ASN A 162 -16.41 -14.87 -19.25
N VAL A 163 -16.50 -13.62 -19.70
CA VAL A 163 -15.99 -12.47 -18.92
C VAL A 163 -16.73 -12.40 -17.59
N GLN A 164 -18.06 -12.42 -17.59
CA GLN A 164 -18.90 -12.38 -16.39
C GLN A 164 -18.53 -13.46 -15.38
N GLU A 165 -18.40 -14.71 -15.82
CA GLU A 165 -18.02 -15.84 -14.97
C GLU A 165 -16.64 -15.67 -14.32
N ARG A 166 -15.73 -14.92 -14.95
CA ARG A 166 -14.36 -14.70 -14.49
C ARG A 166 -14.14 -13.38 -13.75
N LEU A 167 -15.10 -12.44 -13.82
CA LEU A 167 -15.01 -11.15 -13.11
C LEU A 167 -14.68 -11.29 -11.62
N PRO A 168 -15.24 -12.24 -10.85
CA PRO A 168 -14.90 -12.37 -9.43
C PRO A 168 -13.42 -12.67 -9.16
N GLN A 169 -12.71 -13.25 -10.13
CA GLN A 169 -11.28 -13.58 -10.01
C GLN A 169 -10.38 -12.37 -10.31
N PHE A 170 -10.92 -11.34 -10.94
CA PHE A 170 -10.12 -10.22 -11.41
C PHE A 170 -9.67 -9.31 -10.27
N LEU A 171 -8.53 -8.67 -10.45
CA LEU A 171 -8.05 -7.63 -9.55
C LEU A 171 -9.00 -6.42 -9.57
N THR A 172 -9.17 -5.76 -8.42
CA THR A 172 -10.05 -4.59 -8.27
C THR A 172 -9.72 -3.49 -9.27
N GLU A 173 -8.44 -3.21 -9.51
CA GLU A 173 -8.01 -2.23 -10.52
C GLU A 173 -8.48 -2.61 -11.94
N THR A 174 -8.44 -3.90 -12.29
CA THR A 174 -8.94 -4.39 -13.57
C THR A 174 -10.45 -4.20 -13.68
N LEU A 175 -11.21 -4.48 -12.61
CA LEU A 175 -12.66 -4.26 -12.57
C LEU A 175 -13.01 -2.79 -12.80
N VAL A 176 -12.30 -1.87 -12.13
CA VAL A 176 -12.51 -0.42 -12.30
C VAL A 176 -12.26 0.00 -13.74
N ARG A 177 -11.20 -0.52 -14.37
CA ARG A 177 -10.92 -0.25 -15.79
C ARG A 177 -11.98 -0.82 -16.71
N ILE A 178 -12.51 -2.02 -16.42
CA ILE A 178 -13.62 -2.59 -17.18
C ILE A 178 -14.82 -1.65 -17.12
N ALA A 179 -15.24 -1.23 -15.92
CA ALA A 179 -16.38 -0.31 -15.76
C ALA A 179 -16.18 0.99 -16.56
N LYS A 180 -14.99 1.60 -16.50
CA LYS A 180 -14.64 2.78 -17.31
C LYS A 180 -14.71 2.51 -18.81
N ASN A 181 -14.20 1.37 -19.26
CA ASN A 181 -14.19 1.03 -20.67
C ASN A 181 -15.62 0.80 -21.20
N LEU A 182 -16.48 0.13 -20.44
CA LEU A 182 -17.87 -0.09 -20.84
C LEU A 182 -18.63 1.24 -21.10
N LEU A 183 -18.30 2.31 -20.38
CA LEU A 183 -18.87 3.65 -20.64
C LEU A 183 -18.54 4.20 -22.03
N LEU A 184 -17.38 3.87 -22.59
CA LEU A 184 -17.00 4.34 -23.94
C LEU A 184 -18.00 3.90 -25.00
N ARG A 185 -18.75 2.83 -24.71
CA ARG A 185 -19.85 2.30 -25.53
C ARG A 185 -21.14 2.21 -24.73
N LYS A 186 -21.48 3.28 -24.00
CA LYS A 186 -22.65 3.33 -23.13
C LYS A 186 -23.93 2.83 -23.79
N ASP A 187 -24.18 3.16 -25.06
CA ASP A 187 -25.42 2.78 -25.75
C ASP A 187 -25.53 1.26 -26.01
N TYR A 188 -24.38 0.59 -26.18
CA TYR A 188 -24.35 -0.86 -26.39
C TYR A 188 -24.47 -1.62 -25.07
N PHE A 189 -23.75 -1.15 -24.05
CA PHE A 189 -23.75 -1.79 -22.74
C PHE A 189 -24.87 -1.26 -21.83
N LYS A 190 -25.76 -0.40 -22.34
CA LYS A 190 -26.94 0.03 -21.60
C LYS A 190 -27.78 -1.19 -21.28
N ASP A 191 -28.14 -1.36 -20.00
CA ASP A 191 -28.92 -2.49 -19.50
C ASP A 191 -28.26 -3.87 -19.67
N HIS A 192 -26.96 -3.93 -20.00
CA HIS A 192 -26.27 -5.20 -20.21
C HIS A 192 -26.09 -5.93 -18.86
N PRO A 193 -26.34 -7.26 -18.77
CA PRO A 193 -26.20 -8.03 -17.53
C PRO A 193 -24.77 -8.10 -16.97
N ILE A 194 -23.78 -7.47 -17.63
CA ILE A 194 -22.42 -7.39 -17.10
C ILE A 194 -22.36 -6.42 -15.92
N TRP A 195 -23.23 -5.40 -15.93
CA TRP A 195 -23.30 -4.40 -14.86
C TRP A 195 -23.76 -4.99 -13.54
N SER A 196 -24.70 -5.93 -13.53
CA SER A 196 -25.15 -6.58 -12.28
C SER A 196 -24.02 -7.39 -11.63
N VAL A 197 -23.22 -8.09 -12.42
CA VAL A 197 -22.06 -8.86 -11.92
C VAL A 197 -20.98 -7.91 -11.39
N LEU A 198 -20.70 -6.81 -12.10
CA LEU A 198 -19.78 -5.78 -11.63
C LEU A 198 -20.28 -5.13 -10.34
N GLU A 199 -21.57 -4.82 -10.25
CA GLU A 199 -22.20 -4.23 -9.07
C GLU A 199 -21.98 -5.11 -7.84
N GLU A 200 -22.28 -6.41 -7.95
CA GLU A 200 -22.08 -7.37 -6.85
C GLU A 200 -20.61 -7.43 -6.41
N GLU A 201 -19.67 -7.47 -7.35
CA GLU A 201 -18.24 -7.53 -7.03
C GLU A 201 -17.72 -6.23 -6.42
N PHE A 202 -18.14 -5.06 -6.91
CA PHE A 202 -17.78 -3.79 -6.30
C PHE A 202 -18.42 -3.60 -4.93
N PHE A 203 -19.66 -4.03 -4.76
CA PHE A 203 -20.33 -3.95 -3.46
C PHE A 203 -19.59 -4.78 -2.41
N LYS A 204 -19.16 -6.00 -2.74
CA LYS A 204 -18.33 -6.84 -1.84
C LYS A 204 -17.00 -6.17 -1.47
N ARG A 205 -16.41 -5.41 -2.39
CA ARG A 205 -15.06 -4.83 -2.26
C ARG A 205 -15.05 -3.35 -1.87
N ARG A 206 -16.20 -2.73 -1.63
CA ARG A 206 -16.37 -1.28 -1.44
C ARG A 206 -15.42 -0.66 -0.40
N ASN A 207 -15.20 -1.35 0.71
CA ASN A 207 -14.30 -0.89 1.80
C ASN A 207 -12.81 -0.93 1.43
N ASN A 208 -12.45 -1.59 0.33
CA ASN A 208 -11.06 -1.70 -0.15
C ASN A 208 -10.77 -0.80 -1.35
N LEU A 209 -11.75 0.00 -1.80
CA LEU A 209 -11.56 0.94 -2.89
C LEU A 209 -10.83 2.19 -2.37
N ASN A 210 -9.81 2.64 -3.09
CA ASN A 210 -9.27 3.97 -2.83
C ASN A 210 -10.23 5.06 -3.38
N ASN A 211 -10.06 6.31 -2.94
CA ASN A 211 -10.94 7.42 -3.33
C ASN A 211 -11.08 7.59 -4.85
N GLN A 212 -10.00 7.39 -5.61
CA GLN A 212 -10.02 7.51 -7.07
C GLN A 212 -10.82 6.37 -7.74
N GLN A 213 -10.64 5.15 -7.25
CA GLN A 213 -11.36 3.96 -7.71
C GLN A 213 -12.84 4.06 -7.37
N LEU A 214 -13.17 4.47 -6.14
CA LEU A 214 -14.53 4.69 -5.68
C LEU A 214 -15.25 5.74 -6.55
N ALA A 215 -14.63 6.90 -6.74
CA ALA A 215 -15.16 7.96 -7.59
C ALA A 215 -15.37 7.49 -9.03
N SER A 216 -14.42 6.74 -9.56
CA SER A 216 -14.52 6.17 -10.90
C SER A 216 -15.67 5.17 -11.04
N VAL A 217 -15.90 4.33 -10.02
CA VAL A 217 -16.98 3.33 -10.02
C VAL A 217 -18.33 4.04 -9.94
N ILE A 218 -18.52 4.95 -8.98
CA ILE A 218 -19.78 5.69 -8.82
C ILE A 218 -20.11 6.48 -10.09
N HIS A 219 -19.14 7.20 -10.64
CA HIS A 219 -19.31 7.89 -11.91
C HIS A 219 -19.70 6.94 -13.05
N SER A 220 -19.05 5.76 -13.14
CA SER A 220 -19.37 4.80 -14.20
C SER A 220 -20.77 4.22 -14.06
N PHE A 221 -21.18 3.81 -12.87
CA PHE A 221 -22.53 3.32 -12.65
C PHE A 221 -23.58 4.42 -12.89
N GLY A 222 -23.33 5.63 -12.37
CA GLY A 222 -24.23 6.78 -12.51
C GLY A 222 -24.47 7.17 -13.97
N ILE A 223 -23.40 7.42 -14.73
CA ILE A 223 -23.49 7.80 -16.15
C ILE A 223 -24.11 6.69 -17.02
N SER A 224 -23.89 5.43 -16.64
CA SER A 224 -24.49 4.30 -17.35
C SER A 224 -25.98 4.11 -17.06
N GLY A 225 -26.50 4.72 -15.99
CA GLY A 225 -27.85 4.50 -15.47
C GLY A 225 -28.06 3.11 -14.88
N ASN A 226 -26.99 2.39 -14.54
CA ASN A 226 -27.05 1.07 -13.89
C ASN A 226 -26.77 1.21 -12.39
N GLY A 227 -27.12 0.17 -11.64
CA GLY A 227 -26.90 0.10 -10.18
C GLY A 227 -28.21 0.13 -9.41
N ARG A 228 -28.35 -0.77 -8.44
CA ARG A 228 -29.49 -0.74 -7.50
C ARG A 228 -29.34 0.38 -6.47
N LYS A 229 -30.46 0.80 -5.88
CA LYS A 229 -30.46 1.82 -4.81
C LYS A 229 -29.53 1.45 -3.65
N ASP A 230 -29.61 0.21 -3.17
CA ASP A 230 -28.77 -0.31 -2.08
C ASP A 230 -27.27 -0.25 -2.39
N PHE A 231 -26.90 -0.36 -3.68
CA PHE A 231 -25.51 -0.21 -4.10
C PHE A 231 -25.03 1.22 -3.88
N TYR A 232 -25.83 2.22 -4.27
CA TYR A 232 -25.52 3.63 -4.08
C TYR A 232 -25.51 4.00 -2.60
N GLU A 233 -26.52 3.60 -1.82
CA GLU A 233 -26.54 3.83 -0.37
C GLU A 233 -25.29 3.24 0.31
N GLY A 234 -24.93 1.99 -0.03
CA GLY A 234 -23.74 1.37 0.55
C GLY A 234 -22.41 2.00 0.09
N MET A 235 -22.37 2.68 -1.05
CA MET A 235 -21.21 3.47 -1.49
C MET A 235 -21.18 4.83 -0.81
N GLU A 236 -22.34 5.43 -0.56
CA GLU A 236 -22.50 6.66 0.21
C GLU A 236 -21.95 6.49 1.63
N ASP A 237 -22.33 5.41 2.32
CA ASP A 237 -21.83 5.07 3.66
C ASP A 237 -20.29 5.05 3.69
N VAL A 238 -19.66 4.44 2.69
CA VAL A 238 -18.18 4.39 2.60
C VAL A 238 -17.58 5.78 2.45
N ILE A 239 -18.24 6.69 1.72
CA ILE A 239 -17.76 8.06 1.52
C ILE A 239 -17.94 8.88 2.81
N THR A 240 -19.11 8.79 3.43
CA THR A 240 -19.42 9.57 4.65
C THR A 240 -18.56 9.13 5.82
N ASP A 241 -18.32 7.82 5.96
CA ASP A 241 -17.54 7.24 7.06
C ASP A 241 -16.03 7.33 6.82
N SER A 242 -15.59 7.67 5.60
CA SER A 242 -14.17 7.76 5.28
C SER A 242 -13.50 8.90 6.07
N PRO A 243 -12.47 8.59 6.89
CA PRO A 243 -11.69 9.61 7.56
C PRO A 243 -10.71 10.32 6.61
N ILE A 244 -10.55 9.80 5.38
CA ILE A 244 -9.60 10.32 4.40
C ILE A 244 -10.29 11.39 3.57
N PHE A 245 -9.64 12.55 3.47
CA PHE A 245 -10.10 13.64 2.60
C PHE A 245 -10.19 13.17 1.13
N ILE A 246 -11.31 13.49 0.48
CA ILE A 246 -11.55 13.18 -0.93
C ILE A 246 -11.17 14.42 -1.74
N GLU A 247 -10.21 14.26 -2.65
CA GLU A 247 -9.79 15.32 -3.55
C GLU A 247 -10.96 15.84 -4.40
N THR A 248 -10.97 17.15 -4.70
CA THR A 248 -12.05 17.82 -5.42
C THR A 248 -12.37 17.17 -6.77
N GLU A 249 -11.35 16.68 -7.49
CA GLU A 249 -11.55 15.97 -8.77
C GLU A 249 -12.35 14.68 -8.60
N ASN A 250 -12.05 13.90 -7.56
CA ASN A 250 -12.76 12.67 -7.26
C ASN A 250 -14.18 12.96 -6.74
N LEU A 251 -14.33 14.00 -5.92
CA LEU A 251 -15.62 14.47 -5.44
C LEU A 251 -16.54 14.90 -6.58
N HIS A 252 -16.01 15.60 -7.58
CA HIS A 252 -16.77 16.01 -8.77
C HIS A 252 -17.34 14.80 -9.52
N LEU A 253 -16.52 13.76 -9.74
CA LEU A 253 -16.96 12.52 -10.39
C LEU A 253 -18.05 11.79 -9.59
N ILE A 254 -17.92 11.76 -8.26
CA ILE A 254 -18.92 11.18 -7.36
C ILE A 254 -20.25 11.92 -7.50
N LEU A 255 -20.23 13.25 -7.35
CA LEU A 255 -21.42 14.10 -7.45
C LEU A 255 -22.10 13.97 -8.80
N GLN A 256 -21.31 13.96 -9.89
CA GLN A 256 -21.84 13.76 -11.23
C GLN A 256 -22.54 12.39 -11.34
N GLY A 257 -21.90 11.31 -10.85
CA GLY A 257 -22.49 9.97 -10.85
C GLY A 257 -23.83 9.92 -10.13
N TYR A 258 -23.91 10.45 -8.91
CA TYR A 258 -25.15 10.51 -8.12
C TYR A 258 -26.24 11.34 -8.79
N SER A 259 -25.87 12.47 -9.41
CA SER A 259 -26.83 13.37 -10.06
C SER A 259 -27.53 12.75 -11.27
N GLU A 260 -26.85 11.88 -12.03
CA GLU A 260 -27.43 11.25 -13.22
C GLU A 260 -28.49 10.19 -12.89
N VAL A 261 -28.39 9.57 -11.71
CA VAL A 261 -29.35 8.55 -11.25
C VAL A 261 -30.33 9.07 -10.19
N ASP A 262 -30.28 10.37 -9.88
CA ASP A 262 -31.05 11.00 -8.80
C ASP A 262 -30.94 10.19 -7.49
N ALA A 263 -29.71 9.78 -7.18
CA ALA A 263 -29.37 9.09 -5.95
C ALA A 263 -28.56 10.03 -5.03
N GLY A 264 -28.49 9.68 -3.76
CA GLY A 264 -27.75 10.44 -2.76
C GLY A 264 -28.66 11.04 -1.70
N SER A 265 -28.36 10.81 -0.43
CA SER A 265 -29.15 11.37 0.65
C SER A 265 -28.87 12.86 0.86
N PRO A 266 -29.83 13.63 1.41
CA PRO A 266 -29.57 15.01 1.83
C PRO A 266 -28.41 15.15 2.83
N ALA A 267 -28.19 14.12 3.66
CA ALA A 267 -27.11 14.10 4.64
C ALA A 267 -25.74 14.06 3.95
N PHE A 268 -25.59 13.25 2.91
CA PHE A 268 -24.38 13.17 2.11
C PHE A 268 -24.01 14.50 1.46
N TYR A 269 -24.98 15.18 0.83
CA TYR A 269 -24.73 16.51 0.25
C TYR A 269 -24.35 17.55 1.31
N SER A 270 -24.93 17.48 2.50
CA SER A 270 -24.60 18.38 3.60
C SER A 270 -23.15 18.19 4.06
N ILE A 271 -22.71 16.93 4.22
CA ILE A 271 -21.32 16.59 4.57
C ILE A 271 -20.33 17.09 3.52
N ILE A 272 -20.70 17.02 2.24
CA ILE A 272 -19.85 17.49 1.14
C ILE A 272 -19.68 19.01 1.17
N VAL A 273 -20.73 19.76 1.53
CA VAL A 273 -20.67 21.23 1.60
C VAL A 273 -19.89 21.71 2.82
N GLU A 274 -19.90 20.95 3.92
CA GLU A 274 -19.17 21.26 5.15
C GLU A 274 -17.66 21.00 5.07
N LYS A 275 -17.23 20.05 4.22
CA LYS A 275 -15.83 19.65 4.02
C LYS A 275 -15.11 20.53 2.99
#